data_AF-A0A958B071-F1
#
_entry.id   AF-A0A958B071-F1
#
_cell.length_a   1.000
_cell.length_b   1.000
_cell.length_c   1.000
_cell.angle_alpha   90.00
_cell.angle_beta   90.00
_cell.angle_gamma   90.00
#
_symmetry.space_group_name_H-M   'P 1'
#
loop_
_entity.id
_entity.type
_entity.pdbx_description
1 polymer ?
#
loop_
_entity_poly.entity_id
_entity_poly.type
_entity_poly.pdbx_seq_one_letter_code
_entity_poly.pdbx_strand_id
1 'polypeptide(L)'
;DAEAILLAAQDTDLLVTVEDHFLTGGLFSIVSELLVRYRVAADVLPLALSERWFQPGLLADVLSYEGFDAGKLADLIMARWHRRN
;
A
#
# COMPACT_ATOMS: atom_id res chain seq x y z
N ASP A 1 8.91 7.64 -11.75
CA ASP A 1 9.58 7.31 -10.47
C ASP A 1 9.93 5.85 -10.26
N ALA A 2 10.21 5.07 -11.32
CA ALA A 2 10.59 3.66 -11.17
C ALA A 2 11.88 3.49 -10.33
N GLU A 3 12.87 4.34 -10.56
CA GLU A 3 14.13 4.34 -9.80
C GLU A 3 13.90 4.60 -8.30
N ALA A 4 13.06 5.58 -7.94
CA ALA A 4 12.75 5.88 -6.55
C ALA A 4 12.06 4.70 -5.83
N ILE A 5 11.16 3.99 -6.52
CA ILE A 5 10.51 2.79 -5.98
C ILE A 5 11.54 1.68 -5.76
N LEU A 6 12.45 1.45 -6.73
CA LEU A 6 13.51 0.45 -6.61
C LEU A 6 14.51 0.77 -5.50
N LEU A 7 14.86 2.04 -5.31
CA LEU A 7 15.70 2.49 -4.20
C LEU A 7 14.99 2.27 -2.87
N ALA A 8 13.75 2.71 -2.72
CA ALA A 8 12.97 2.48 -1.50
C ALA A 8 12.82 0.99 -1.16
N ALA A 9 12.62 0.13 -2.17
CA ALA A 9 12.52 -1.31 -1.98
C ALA A 9 13.82 -1.97 -1.51
N GLN A 10 14.98 -1.38 -1.83
CA GLN A 10 16.30 -1.88 -1.41
C GLN A 10 16.77 -1.28 -0.08
N ASP A 11 16.44 -0.02 0.18
CA ASP A 11 16.93 0.76 1.32
C ASP A 11 16.02 0.66 2.55
N THR A 12 14.86 0.00 2.43
CA THR A 12 13.90 -0.17 3.52
C THR A 12 13.53 -1.62 3.70
N ASP A 13 13.23 -2.02 4.93
CA ASP A 13 12.82 -3.39 5.19
C ASP A 13 11.34 -3.65 4.86
N LEU A 14 10.52 -2.60 4.72
CA LEU A 14 9.09 -2.72 4.41
C LEU A 14 8.69 -1.59 3.45
N LEU A 15 8.25 -1.98 2.25
CA LEU A 15 7.65 -1.06 1.29
C LEU A 15 6.14 -1.04 1.50
N VAL A 16 5.55 0.14 1.64
CA VAL A 16 4.09 0.30 1.82
C VAL A 16 3.52 1.04 0.62
N THR A 17 2.56 0.44 -0.07
CA THR A 17 1.78 1.13 -1.11
C THR A 17 0.45 1.58 -0.52
N VAL A 18 0.07 2.83 -0.73
CA VAL A 18 -1.21 3.39 -0.26
C VAL A 18 -1.96 3.95 -1.46
N GLU A 19 -3.19 3.50 -1.67
CA GLU A 19 -4.02 3.93 -2.80
C GLU A 19 -5.51 3.96 -2.44
N ASP A 20 -6.23 4.97 -2.92
CA ASP A 20 -7.70 5.08 -2.84
C ASP A 20 -8.40 4.31 -3.99
N HIS A 21 -7.77 3.22 -4.41
CA HIS A 21 -8.20 2.37 -5.51
C HIS A 21 -8.20 0.89 -5.08
N PHE A 22 -8.73 0.01 -5.93
CA PHE A 22 -8.71 -1.42 -5.69
C PHE A 22 -7.30 -1.98 -5.81
N LEU A 23 -7.02 -2.96 -4.96
CA LEU A 23 -5.74 -3.65 -4.89
C LEU A 23 -5.33 -4.28 -6.24
N THR A 24 -6.25 -5.00 -6.86
CA THR A 24 -6.02 -5.68 -8.14
C THR A 24 -6.05 -4.67 -9.28
N GLY A 25 -4.95 -4.62 -10.05
CA GLY A 25 -4.76 -3.65 -11.13
C GLY A 25 -4.43 -2.24 -10.65
N GLY A 26 -4.28 -2.02 -9.34
CA GLY A 26 -3.91 -0.76 -8.72
C GLY A 26 -2.39 -0.52 -8.63
N LEU A 27 -2.01 0.46 -7.82
CA LEU A 27 -0.63 0.83 -7.53
C LEU A 27 0.19 -0.37 -7.02
N PHE A 28 -0.35 -1.19 -6.13
CA PHE A 28 0.33 -2.40 -5.67
C PHE A 28 0.69 -3.33 -6.84
N SER A 29 -0.21 -3.49 -7.81
CA SER A 29 0.03 -4.33 -9.00
C SER A 29 1.14 -3.74 -9.86
N ILE A 30 1.10 -2.42 -10.11
CA ILE A 30 2.13 -1.69 -10.88
C ILE A 30 3.52 -1.81 -10.21
N VAL A 31 3.59 -1.60 -8.89
CA VAL A 31 4.84 -1.73 -8.13
C VAL A 31 5.33 -3.18 -8.14
N SER A 32 4.44 -4.15 -7.97
CA SER A 32 4.80 -5.58 -8.02
C SER A 32 5.38 -5.98 -9.37
N GLU A 33 4.78 -5.53 -10.47
CA GLU A 33 5.31 -5.77 -11.82
C GLU A 33 6.70 -5.16 -12.01
N LEU A 34 6.93 -3.95 -11.48
CA LEU A 34 8.23 -3.30 -11.51
C LEU A 34 9.28 -4.11 -10.73
N LEU A 35 8.98 -4.50 -9.50
CA LEU A 35 9.89 -5.29 -8.66
C LEU A 35 10.25 -6.61 -9.33
N VAL A 36 9.26 -7.32 -9.89
CA VAL A 36 9.47 -8.58 -10.64
C VAL A 36 10.33 -8.33 -11.88
N ARG A 37 10.05 -7.30 -12.68
CA ARG A 37 10.80 -6.96 -13.90
C ARG A 37 12.28 -6.73 -13.61
N TYR A 38 12.60 -6.07 -12.50
CA TYR A 38 13.96 -5.78 -12.08
C TYR A 38 14.56 -6.82 -11.12
N ARG A 39 13.83 -7.91 -10.84
CA ARG A 39 14.25 -9.01 -9.97
C ARG A 39 14.62 -8.54 -8.55
N VAL A 40 13.92 -7.52 -8.05
CA VAL A 40 14.07 -7.01 -6.69
C VAL A 40 13.08 -7.73 -5.78
N ALA A 41 13.59 -8.37 -4.73
CA ALA A 41 12.75 -8.93 -3.67
C ALA A 41 12.55 -7.88 -2.57
N ALA A 42 11.31 -7.59 -2.22
CA ALA A 42 10.95 -6.68 -1.15
C ALA A 42 9.74 -7.21 -0.39
N ASP A 43 9.66 -6.88 0.91
CA ASP A 43 8.43 -7.11 1.65
C ASP A 43 7.49 -5.93 1.43
N VAL A 44 6.31 -6.20 0.84
CA VAL A 44 5.37 -5.16 0.42
C VAL A 44 4.07 -5.29 1.21
N LEU A 45 3.67 -4.23 1.89
CA LEU A 45 2.35 -4.08 2.50
C LEU A 45 1.47 -3.19 1.63
N PRO A 46 0.46 -3.74 0.95
CA PRO A 46 -0.50 -2.92 0.24
C PRO A 46 -1.66 -2.49 1.14
N LEU A 47 -1.97 -1.20 1.11
CA LEU A 47 -3.12 -0.56 1.75
C LEU A 47 -3.99 0.04 0.65
N ALA A 48 -5.11 -0.62 0.36
CA ALA A 48 -5.99 -0.34 -0.77
C ALA A 48 -7.46 -0.58 -0.36
N LEU A 49 -8.40 -0.14 -1.20
CA LEU A 49 -9.82 -0.39 -0.99
C LEU A 49 -10.16 -1.88 -1.16
N SER A 50 -11.02 -2.40 -0.30
CA SER A 50 -11.32 -3.84 -0.18
C SER A 50 -12.33 -4.34 -1.21
N GLU A 51 -12.02 -4.28 -2.52
CA GLU A 51 -12.75 -4.86 -3.68
C GLU A 51 -14.29 -4.86 -3.59
N ARG A 52 -14.86 -3.88 -2.91
CA ARG A 52 -16.30 -3.71 -2.69
C ARG A 52 -16.68 -2.31 -3.11
N TRP A 53 -17.91 -2.15 -3.57
CA TRP A 53 -18.47 -0.82 -3.81
C TRP A 53 -18.42 -0.03 -2.51
N PHE A 54 -17.77 1.14 -2.54
CA PHE A 54 -17.68 2.03 -1.40
C PHE A 54 -19.08 2.53 -1.00
N GLN A 55 -19.24 2.85 0.28
CA GLN A 55 -20.47 3.49 0.74
C GLN A 55 -20.60 4.88 0.09
N PRO A 56 -21.72 5.21 -0.58
CA PRO A 56 -21.90 6.55 -1.12
C PRO A 56 -21.83 7.61 0.00
N GLY A 57 -21.02 8.63 -0.20
CA GLY A 57 -20.78 9.68 0.79
C GLY A 57 -19.81 10.74 0.28
N LEU A 58 -19.47 11.71 1.12
CA LEU A 58 -18.37 12.63 0.82
C LEU A 58 -17.05 11.86 0.84
N LEU A 59 -16.09 12.25 0.00
CA LEU A 59 -14.80 11.56 -0.09
C LEU A 59 -14.12 11.37 1.27
N ALA A 60 -14.16 12.39 2.13
CA ALA A 60 -13.60 12.31 3.49
C ALA A 60 -14.28 11.24 4.35
N ASP A 61 -15.60 11.08 4.23
CA ASP A 61 -16.36 10.08 4.98
C ASP A 61 -16.05 8.67 4.46
N VAL A 62 -15.95 8.52 3.14
CA VAL A 62 -15.55 7.26 2.49
C VAL A 62 -14.15 6.85 2.94
N LEU A 63 -13.17 7.75 2.85
CA LEU A 63 -11.79 7.45 3.25
C LEU A 63 -11.70 7.09 4.74
N SER A 64 -12.38 7.84 5.61
CA SER A 64 -12.40 7.54 7.06
C SER A 64 -13.03 6.18 7.37
N TYR A 65 -14.15 5.87 6.71
CA TYR A 65 -14.86 4.60 6.84
C TYR A 65 -14.01 3.42 6.36
N GLU A 66 -13.38 3.55 5.19
CA GLU A 66 -12.50 2.54 4.58
C GLU A 66 -11.13 2.43 5.27
N GLY A 67 -10.85 3.29 6.26
CA GLY A 67 -9.67 3.19 7.11
C GLY A 67 -8.45 3.99 6.63
N PHE A 68 -8.61 4.89 5.67
CA PHE A 68 -7.60 5.83 5.16
C PHE A 68 -7.48 7.07 6.06
N ASP A 69 -7.46 6.84 7.36
CA ASP A 69 -7.08 7.83 8.38
C ASP A 69 -5.59 7.64 8.71
N ALA A 70 -4.87 8.74 8.94
CA ALA A 70 -3.43 8.70 9.22
C ALA A 70 -3.08 7.84 10.44
N GLY A 71 -3.90 7.89 11.50
CA GLY A 71 -3.71 7.08 12.70
C GLY A 71 -3.87 5.59 12.41
N LYS A 72 -4.97 5.21 11.76
CA LYS A 72 -5.22 3.81 11.35
C LYS A 72 -4.14 3.26 10.42
N LEU A 73 -3.70 4.06 9.44
CA LEU A 73 -2.61 3.66 8.54
C LEU A 73 -1.32 3.42 9.31
N ALA A 74 -0.96 4.32 10.23
CA ALA A 74 0.22 4.15 11.08
C ALA A 74 0.14 2.87 11.92
N ASP A 75 -1.01 2.59 12.55
CA ASP A 75 -1.22 1.38 13.34
C ASP A 75 -1.02 0.10 12.51
N LEU A 76 -1.55 0.07 11.28
CA LEU A 76 -1.39 -1.07 10.36
C LEU A 76 0.08 -1.27 9.96
N ILE A 77 0.79 -0.19 9.65
CA ILE A 77 2.22 -0.23 9.30
C ILE A 77 3.03 -0.74 10.49
N MET A 78 2.80 -0.22 11.69
CA MET A 78 3.50 -0.64 12.90
C MET A 78 3.21 -2.11 13.25
N ALA A 79 1.95 -2.54 13.16
CA ALA A 79 1.57 -3.93 13.38
C ALA A 79 2.20 -4.88 12.35
N ARG A 80 2.39 -4.43 11.10
CA ARG A 80 3.10 -5.21 10.09
C ARG A 80 4.61 -5.23 10.33
N TRP A 81 5.19 -4.10 10.72
CA TRP A 81 6.61 -3.96 11.03
C TRP A 81 7.04 -4.87 12.18
N HIS A 82 6.25 -4.91 13.26
CA HIS A 82 6.56 -5.75 14.43
C HIS A 82 6.49 -7.25 14.13
N ARG A 83 5.66 -7.71 13.18
CA ARG A 83 5.56 -9.14 12.81
C ARG A 83 6.73 -9.66 11.98
N ARG A 84 7.62 -8.77 11.51
CA ARG A 84 8.81 -9.15 10.72
C ARG A 84 10.06 -9.41 11.58
N ASN A 85 10.11 -8.83 12.78
CA ASN A 85 11.19 -8.98 13.74
C ASN A 85 10.88 -10.10 14.74
#